data_AF-A0A536LAV1-F1
#
_entry.id   AF-A0A536LAV1-F1
#
_cell.length_a   1.000
_cell.length_b   1.000
_cell.length_c   1.000
_cell.angle_alpha   90.00
_cell.angle_beta   90.00
_cell.angle_gamma   90.00
#
_symmetry.space_group_name_H-M   'P 1'
#
loop_
_entity.id
_entity.type
_entity.pdbx_description
1 polymer ?
#
loop_
_entity_poly.entity_id
_entity_poly.type
_entity_poly.pdbx_seq_one_letter_code
_entity_poly.pdbx_strand_id
1 'polypeptide(L)'
;MDASAVKYAEFRRLCLSQPEAEHVETWGEDTFRVRGKIFAMGSAEGRAVSLKASLDDQAGLVGEAGEERLGAHRPQAPGVR
;
A
#
# COMPACT_ATOMS: atom_id res chain seq x y z
N MET A 1 4.11 -5.81 -23.55
CA MET A 1 4.28 -4.62 -22.70
C MET A 1 5.48 -4.89 -21.81
N ASP A 2 6.51 -4.06 -21.90
CA ASP A 2 7.64 -4.14 -20.97
C ASP A 2 7.11 -3.80 -19.57
N ALA A 3 7.26 -4.71 -18.61
CA ALA A 3 6.86 -4.53 -17.22
C ALA A 3 7.79 -3.53 -16.50
N SER A 4 8.14 -2.44 -17.19
CA SER A 4 9.00 -1.40 -16.68
C SER A 4 8.37 -0.87 -15.40
N ALA A 5 9.06 -1.14 -14.29
CA ALA A 5 8.76 -0.72 -12.94
C ALA A 5 7.84 0.50 -12.92
N VAL A 6 6.61 0.31 -12.41
CA VAL A 6 5.70 1.43 -12.11
C VAL A 6 6.50 2.41 -11.27
N LYS A 7 6.91 3.53 -11.85
CA LYS A 7 7.62 4.56 -11.10
C LYS A 7 6.66 5.03 -10.00
N TYR A 8 7.19 5.33 -8.82
CA TYR A 8 6.37 5.65 -7.65
C TYR A 8 5.28 6.70 -7.90
N ALA A 9 5.54 7.67 -8.77
CA ALA A 9 4.55 8.67 -9.20
C ALA A 9 3.31 8.05 -9.89
N GLU A 10 3.50 7.00 -10.67
CA GLU A 10 2.42 6.28 -11.34
C GLU A 10 1.65 5.38 -10.36
N PHE A 11 2.35 4.74 -9.43
CA PHE A 11 1.71 4.02 -8.32
C PHE A 11 0.80 4.95 -7.51
N ARG A 12 1.30 6.15 -7.17
CA ARG A 12 0.52 7.19 -6.49
C ARG A 12 -0.74 7.59 -7.28
N ARG A 13 -0.63 7.75 -8.61
CA ARG A 13 -1.78 8.05 -9.48
C ARG A 13 -2.81 6.92 -9.47
N LEU A 14 -2.36 5.66 -9.54
CA LEU A 14 -3.24 4.49 -9.48
C LEU A 14 -3.98 4.41 -8.14
N CYS A 15 -3.29 4.62 -7.01
CA CYS A 15 -3.94 4.65 -5.70
C CYS A 15 -5.01 5.76 -5.61
N LEU A 16 -4.72 6.95 -6.12
CA LEU A 16 -5.64 8.09 -6.10
C LEU A 16 -6.78 7.99 -7.12
N SER A 17 -6.74 7.04 -8.05
CA SER A 17 -7.83 6.78 -8.99
C SER A 17 -8.99 5.98 -8.36
N GLN A 18 -8.79 5.39 -7.18
CA GLN A 18 -9.82 4.62 -6.51
C GLN A 18 -10.91 5.55 -5.93
N PRO A 19 -12.19 5.12 -5.90
CA PRO A 19 -13.26 5.91 -5.32
C PRO A 19 -12.99 6.27 -3.86
N GLU A 20 -13.21 7.55 -3.50
CA GLU A 20 -13.01 8.04 -2.13
C GLU A 20 -11.57 7.89 -1.61
N ALA A 21 -10.59 7.70 -2.50
CA ALA A 21 -9.20 7.59 -2.11
C ALA A 21 -8.62 8.93 -1.66
N GLU A 22 -7.89 8.90 -0.56
CA GLU A 22 -7.13 10.02 -0.04
C GLU A 22 -5.67 9.63 0.19
N HIS A 23 -4.78 10.60 0.03
CA HIS A 23 -3.35 10.47 0.37
C HIS A 23 -3.08 11.23 1.66
N VAL A 24 -2.48 10.54 2.64
CA VAL A 24 -2.13 11.08 3.94
C VAL A 24 -0.71 10.62 4.28
N GLU A 25 0.18 11.56 4.55
CA GLU A 25 1.49 11.22 5.11
C GLU A 25 1.29 10.69 6.55
N THR A 26 1.85 9.53 6.86
CA THR A 26 1.82 8.94 8.20
C THR A 26 3.17 8.34 8.50
N TRP A 27 3.79 8.74 9.61
CA TRP A 27 5.12 8.27 10.02
C TRP A 27 6.24 8.56 9.00
N GLY A 28 6.09 9.61 8.18
CA GLY A 28 7.04 9.94 7.12
C GLY A 28 6.90 9.08 5.85
N GLU A 29 5.88 8.25 5.77
CA GLU A 29 5.53 7.45 4.59
C GLU A 29 4.21 7.94 3.99
N ASP A 30 4.04 7.78 2.68
CA ASP A 30 2.76 8.02 2.05
C ASP A 30 1.82 6.86 2.37
N THR A 31 0.63 7.18 2.90
CA THR A 31 -0.46 6.22 3.05
C THR A 31 -1.62 6.59 2.15
N PHE A 32 -2.21 5.57 1.52
CA PHE A 32 -3.39 5.71 0.68
C PHE A 32 -4.56 5.01 1.36
N ARG A 33 -5.67 5.73 1.49
CA ARG A 33 -6.80 5.31 2.32
C ARG A 33 -8.10 5.41 1.55
N VAL A 34 -9.03 4.52 1.86
CA VAL A 34 -10.44 4.66 1.48
C VAL A 34 -11.24 4.71 2.77
N ARG A 35 -12.04 5.76 2.95
CA ARG A 35 -12.84 5.99 4.17
C ARG A 35 -11.99 5.88 5.45
N GLY A 36 -10.83 6.52 5.45
CA GLY A 36 -9.87 6.53 6.56
C GLY A 36 -9.06 5.24 6.80
N LYS A 37 -9.31 4.15 6.06
CA LYS A 37 -8.59 2.88 6.19
C LYS A 37 -7.46 2.76 5.17
N ILE A 38 -6.22 2.56 5.63
CA ILE A 38 -5.05 2.34 4.77
C ILE A 38 -5.26 1.08 3.92
N PHE A 39 -5.09 1.20 2.60
CA PHE A 39 -5.02 0.07 1.67
C PHE A 39 -3.67 -0.03 0.95
N ALA A 40 -2.91 1.05 0.88
CA ALA A 40 -1.56 1.05 0.33
C ALA A 40 -0.63 1.99 1.10
N MET A 41 0.66 1.71 1.09
CA MET A 41 1.71 2.51 1.72
C MET A 41 3.00 2.44 0.90
N GLY A 42 3.77 3.53 0.86
CA GLY A 42 5.08 3.54 0.24
C GLY A 42 5.90 4.77 0.59
N SER A 43 7.18 4.72 0.23
CA SER A 43 8.09 5.86 0.32
C SER A 43 8.27 6.50 -1.06
N ALA A 44 8.40 7.83 -1.08
CA ALA A 44 8.75 8.59 -2.28
C ALA A 44 10.07 8.15 -2.94
N GLU A 45 10.96 7.47 -2.21
CA GLU A 45 12.17 6.84 -2.75
C GLU A 45 11.86 5.67 -3.71
N GLY A 46 10.62 5.14 -3.68
CA GLY A 46 10.12 4.19 -4.66
C GLY A 46 10.76 2.80 -4.64
N ARG A 47 11.43 2.41 -3.54
CA ARG A 47 12.11 1.11 -3.42
C ARG A 47 11.16 -0.06 -3.15
N ALA A 48 10.09 0.18 -2.42
CA ALA A 48 9.08 -0.82 -2.08
C ALA A 48 7.75 -0.13 -1.75
N VAL A 49 6.66 -0.87 -1.94
CA VAL A 49 5.30 -0.47 -1.53
C VAL A 49 4.62 -1.66 -0.87
N SER A 50 3.73 -1.36 0.07
CA SER A 50 2.82 -2.35 0.66
C SER A 50 1.42 -2.11 0.11
N LEU A 51 0.73 -3.17 -0.33
CA LEU A 51 -0.63 -3.14 -0.83
C LEU A 51 -1.45 -4.20 -0.10
N LYS A 52 -2.66 -3.86 0.34
CA LYS A 52 -3.61 -4.86 0.80
C LYS A 52 -4.19 -5.62 -0.39
N ALA A 53 -4.18 -6.93 -0.28
CA ALA A 53 -4.77 -7.85 -1.22
C ALA A 53 -5.48 -8.97 -0.45
N SER A 54 -6.37 -9.71 -1.11
CA SER A 54 -6.99 -10.90 -0.53
C SER A 54 -5.92 -11.96 -0.25
N LEU A 55 -6.19 -12.91 0.65
CA LEU A 55 -5.23 -14.00 0.93
C LEU A 55 -4.93 -14.86 -0.31
N ASP A 56 -5.94 -15.06 -1.16
CA ASP A 56 -5.81 -15.76 -2.45
C ASP A 56 -4.86 -15.02 -3.39
N ASP A 57 -5.08 -13.72 -3.59
CA ASP A 57 -4.19 -12.85 -4.38
C ASP A 57 -2.76 -12.84 -3.82
N GLN A 58 -2.60 -12.71 -2.50
CA GLN A 58 -1.29 -12.72 -1.84
C GLN A 58 -0.52 -14.01 -2.12
N ALA A 59 -1.17 -15.17 -2.04
CA ALA A 59 -0.54 -16.46 -2.31
C ALA A 59 -0.06 -16.56 -3.77
N GLY A 60 -0.81 -16.00 -4.72
CA GLY A 60 -0.41 -15.89 -6.12
C GLY A 60 0.78 -14.95 -6.35
N LEU A 61 0.84 -13.84 -5.62
CA LEU A 61 1.89 -12.81 -5.76
C LEU A 61 3.22 -13.21 -5.10
N VAL A 62 3.18 -13.84 -3.93
CA VAL A 62 4.39 -14.23 -3.16
C VAL A 62 5.16 -15.37 -3.84
N GLY A 63 4.50 -16.18 -4.67
CA GLY A 63 5.14 -17.24 -5.43
C GLY A 63 6.14 -16.76 -6.48
N GLU A 64 6.05 -15.49 -6.91
CA GLU A 64 6.79 -14.99 -8.08
C GLU A 64 7.83 -13.90 -7.75
N ALA A 65 7.75 -13.24 -6.58
CA ALA A 65 8.76 -12.28 -6.11
C ALA A 65 8.75 -12.08 -4.58
N GLY A 66 9.71 -12.72 -3.88
CA GLY A 66 10.45 -12.18 -2.73
C GLY A 66 9.72 -11.65 -1.49
N GLU A 67 9.88 -12.38 -0.39
CA GLU A 67 9.72 -12.02 1.03
C GLU A 67 8.35 -11.50 1.52
N GLU A 68 7.66 -12.39 2.24
CA GLU A 68 6.54 -12.10 3.13
C GLU A 68 6.98 -11.14 4.26
N ARG A 69 6.40 -9.95 4.30
CA ARG A 69 6.15 -9.25 5.57
C ARG A 69 4.65 -9.09 5.73
N LEU A 70 4.04 -10.06 6.42
CA LEU A 70 2.68 -9.93 6.91
C LEU A 70 2.59 -8.63 7.70
N GLY A 71 1.97 -7.61 7.10
CA GLY A 71 1.46 -6.45 7.82
C GLY A 71 0.32 -6.95 8.70
N ALA A 72 0.66 -7.60 9.81
CA ALA A 72 -0.31 -8.05 10.80
C ALA A 72 -1.21 -6.86 11.12
N HIS A 73 -2.53 -7.06 11.00
CA HIS A 73 -3.50 -6.09 11.48
C HIS A 73 -3.33 -5.96 12.99
N ARG A 74 -2.40 -5.11 13.44
CA ARG A 74 -2.31 -4.71 14.83
C ARG A 74 -3.53 -3.82 15.08
N PRO A 75 -4.41 -4.15 16.05
CA PRO A 75 -5.51 -3.26 16.39
C PRO A 75 -4.92 -1.90 16.74
N GLN A 76 -5.48 -0.84 16.14
CA GLN A 76 -5.06 0.51 16.46
C GLN A 76 -5.42 0.75 17.93
N ALA A 77 -4.44 1.13 18.74
CA ALA A 77 -4.69 1.50 20.13
C ALA A 77 -5.76 2.60 20.16
N PRO A 78 -6.73 2.53 21.09
CA PRO A 78 -7.79 3.53 21.17
C PRO A 78 -7.14 4.92 21.31
N GLY A 79 -7.56 5.85 20.46
CA GLY A 79 -7.02 7.21 20.42
C GLY A 79 -7.06 7.85 21.80
N VAL A 80 -5.91 8.37 22.24
CA VAL A 80 -5.86 9.35 23.33
C VAL A 80 -6.64 10.58 22.86
N ARG A 81 -7.65 10.96 23.64
CA ARG A 81 -8.43 12.18 23.47
C ARG A 81 -7.55 13.42 23.55
#